data_AF-A0A379WUR8-F1
#
_entry.id   AF-A0A379WUR8-F1
#
_cell.length_a   1.000
_cell.length_b   1.000
_cell.length_c   1.000
_cell.angle_alpha   90.00
_cell.angle_beta   90.00
_cell.angle_gamma   90.00
#
_symmetry.space_group_name_H-M   'P 1'
#
loop_
_entity.id
_entity.type
_entity.pdbx_description
1 polymer ?
#
loop_
_entity_poly.entity_id
_entity_poly.type
_entity_poly.pdbx_seq_one_letter_code
_entity_poly.pdbx_strand_id
1 'polypeptide(L)'
;MQFGIRAANYPFIADDMDNLTLPTSLKPLQHKLFGLTIDPERLAAIREERRENSRYASLRQCRMEVAEVEALYRKNQIPCLNSTNYSVEEIATKILDIMGLNRRMY
;
A
#
# COMPACT_ATOMS: atom_id res chain seq x y z
N MET A 1 -3.44 -11.76 17.69
CA MET A 1 -4.82 -11.83 17.15
C MET A 1 -4.75 -12.38 15.73
N GLN A 2 -5.31 -13.56 15.46
CA GLN A 2 -5.52 -14.04 14.09
C GLN A 2 -6.99 -13.78 13.73
N PHE A 3 -7.24 -12.86 12.80
CA PHE A 3 -8.60 -12.40 12.44
C PHE A 3 -9.35 -13.39 11.52
N GLY A 4 -8.82 -14.59 11.28
CA GLY A 4 -9.45 -15.60 10.41
C GLY A 4 -9.56 -15.20 8.93
N ILE A 5 -8.87 -14.13 8.51
CA ILE A 5 -8.93 -13.58 7.16
C ILE A 5 -7.68 -13.99 6.38
N ARG A 6 -7.91 -14.50 5.17
CA ARG A 6 -6.83 -14.77 4.20
C ARG A 6 -6.54 -13.49 3.42
N ALA A 7 -5.41 -12.88 3.71
CA ALA A 7 -4.91 -11.71 3.00
C ALA A 7 -3.78 -12.09 2.04
N ALA A 8 -3.61 -11.31 0.98
CA ALA A 8 -2.48 -11.40 0.06
C ALA A 8 -1.93 -9.99 -0.18
N ASN A 9 -0.60 -9.86 -0.26
CA ASN A 9 0.07 -8.58 -0.50
C ASN A 9 0.54 -8.51 -1.95
N TYR A 10 0.24 -7.40 -2.63
CA TYR A 10 0.75 -7.10 -3.96
C TYR A 10 1.60 -5.83 -3.89
N PRO A 11 2.95 -5.95 -3.87
CA PRO A 11 3.82 -4.78 -3.81
C PRO A 11 3.94 -4.14 -5.20
N PHE A 12 3.97 -2.81 -5.24
CA PHE A 12 4.44 -2.07 -6.42
C PHE A 12 5.95 -1.87 -6.32
N ILE A 13 6.66 -2.13 -7.41
CA ILE A 13 8.11 -1.91 -7.51
C ILE A 13 8.41 -0.77 -8.47
N ALA A 14 9.65 -0.27 -8.44
CA ALA A 14 10.08 0.84 -9.29
C ALA A 14 9.85 0.55 -10.78
N ASP A 15 10.04 -0.69 -11.21
CA ASP A 15 9.85 -1.12 -12.60
C ASP A 15 8.37 -1.04 -13.05
N ASP A 16 7.42 -1.04 -12.12
CA ASP A 16 5.98 -0.90 -12.43
C ASP A 16 5.58 0.55 -12.73
N MET A 17 6.41 1.54 -12.33
CA MET A 17 6.02 2.95 -12.32
C MET A 17 5.84 3.55 -13.71
N ASP A 18 6.64 3.09 -14.69
CA ASP A 18 6.58 3.61 -16.06
C ASP A 18 5.23 3.30 -16.75
N ASN A 19 4.51 2.26 -16.30
CA ASN A 19 3.20 1.90 -16.81
C ASN A 19 2.28 1.41 -15.69
N LEU A 20 2.20 2.20 -14.61
CA LEU A 20 1.50 1.80 -13.40
C LEU A 20 0.00 1.67 -13.68
N THR A 21 -0.47 0.43 -13.75
CA THR A 21 -1.86 0.08 -14.00
C THR A 21 -2.27 -1.03 -13.06
N LEU A 22 -3.57 -1.10 -12.76
CA LEU A 22 -4.09 -2.17 -11.91
C LEU A 22 -3.93 -3.50 -12.69
N PRO A 23 -3.17 -4.48 -12.17
CA PRO A 23 -2.94 -5.74 -12.86
C PRO A 23 -4.26 -6.41 -13.26
N THR A 24 -4.31 -6.99 -14.45
CA THR A 24 -5.54 -7.61 -14.99
C THR A 24 -6.09 -8.71 -14.08
N SER A 25 -5.23 -9.42 -13.37
CA SER A 25 -5.61 -10.43 -12.37
C SER A 25 -6.31 -9.84 -11.14
N LEU A 26 -6.04 -8.59 -10.78
CA LEU A 26 -6.63 -7.91 -9.63
C LEU A 26 -7.92 -7.15 -9.98
N LYS A 27 -8.11 -6.77 -11.25
CA LYS A 27 -9.34 -6.10 -11.73
C LYS A 27 -10.65 -6.80 -11.31
N PRO A 28 -10.84 -8.13 -11.48
CA PRO A 28 -12.09 -8.78 -11.05
C PRO A 28 -12.25 -8.82 -9.51
N LEU A 29 -11.17 -8.60 -8.76
CA LEU A 29 -11.13 -8.62 -7.30
C LEU A 29 -11.15 -7.22 -6.69
N GLN A 30 -11.46 -6.18 -7.47
CA GLN A 30 -11.39 -4.77 -7.04
C GLN A 30 -12.14 -4.49 -5.72
N HIS A 31 -13.30 -5.11 -5.52
CA HIS A 31 -14.09 -5.01 -4.28
C HIS A 31 -13.41 -5.59 -3.02
N LYS A 32 -12.31 -6.33 -3.18
CA LYS A 32 -11.50 -6.88 -2.08
C LYS A 32 -10.19 -6.12 -1.90
N LEU A 33 -9.88 -5.17 -2.78
CA LEU A 33 -8.62 -4.44 -2.73
C LEU A 33 -8.68 -3.34 -1.68
N PHE A 34 -7.58 -3.19 -0.97
CA PHE A 34 -7.33 -2.08 -0.08
C PHE A 34 -5.90 -1.60 -0.29
N GLY A 35 -5.73 -0.29 -0.51
CA GLY A 35 -4.44 0.32 -0.75
C GLY A 35 -3.74 0.71 0.55
N LEU A 36 -2.43 0.47 0.63
CA LEU A 36 -1.58 1.09 1.64
C LEU A 36 -0.65 2.08 0.93
N THR A 37 -0.52 3.27 1.51
CA THR A 37 0.43 4.31 1.09
C THR A 37 1.29 4.72 2.27
N ILE A 38 2.35 5.46 2.01
CA ILE A 38 3.35 5.88 2.99
C ILE A 38 3.89 7.26 2.59
N ASP A 39 4.26 8.07 3.57
CA ASP A 39 4.84 9.38 3.32
C ASP A 39 6.20 9.22 2.62
N PRO A 40 6.49 10.02 1.59
CA PRO A 40 7.74 9.92 0.86
C PRO A 40 8.99 10.10 1.72
N GLU A 41 8.96 11.00 2.72
CA GLU A 41 10.10 11.16 3.63
C GLU A 41 10.34 9.90 4.46
N ARG A 42 9.26 9.27 4.97
CA ARG A 42 9.36 8.05 5.76
C ARG A 42 9.86 6.88 4.89
N LEU A 43 9.34 6.74 3.68
CA LEU A 43 9.76 5.71 2.75
C LEU A 43 11.24 5.84 2.40
N ALA A 44 11.69 7.06 2.09
CA ALA A 44 13.10 7.35 1.81
C ALA A 44 13.99 6.95 2.99
N ALA A 45 13.64 7.33 4.22
CA ALA A 45 14.41 6.97 5.42
C ALA A 45 14.54 5.44 5.60
N ILE A 46 13.44 4.69 5.45
CA ILE A 46 13.45 3.22 5.54
C ILE A 46 14.32 2.60 4.44
N ARG A 47 14.27 3.16 3.23
CA ARG A 47 15.05 2.66 2.09
C ARG A 47 16.53 3.00 2.22
N GLU A 48 16.86 4.14 2.80
CA GLU A 48 18.24 4.55 3.10
C GLU A 48 18.87 3.54 4.07
N GLU A 49 18.20 3.20 5.17
CA GLU A 49 18.66 2.17 6.12
C GLU A 49 18.90 0.79 5.47
N ARG A 50 18.13 0.45 4.42
CA ARG A 50 18.27 -0.82 3.71
C ARG A 50 19.35 -0.80 2.62
N ARG A 51 19.52 0.33 1.95
CA ARG A 51 20.46 0.52 0.85
C ARG A 51 20.75 2.00 0.64
N GLU A 52 21.73 2.46 1.42
CA GLU A 52 22.20 3.83 1.42
C GLU A 52 22.69 4.29 0.04
N ASN A 53 22.61 5.60 -0.21
CA ASN A 53 23.13 6.30 -1.38
C ASN A 53 22.64 5.74 -2.73
N SER A 54 21.43 5.19 -2.77
CA SER A 54 20.85 4.60 -3.98
C SER A 54 19.76 5.48 -4.58
N ARG A 55 19.59 5.45 -5.91
CA ARG A 55 18.46 6.12 -6.58
C ARG A 55 17.11 5.67 -6.01
N TYR A 56 17.03 4.40 -5.61
CA TYR A 56 15.87 3.77 -4.96
C TYR A 56 15.48 4.44 -3.62
N ALA A 57 16.46 4.88 -2.82
CA ALA A 57 16.23 5.55 -1.55
C ALA A 57 16.05 7.08 -1.69
N SER A 58 16.35 7.65 -2.85
CA SER A 58 16.23 9.10 -3.06
C SER A 58 14.80 9.60 -2.82
N LEU A 59 14.68 10.74 -2.12
CA LEU A 59 13.39 11.36 -1.82
C LEU A 59 12.59 11.68 -3.09
N ARG A 60 13.28 12.10 -4.16
CA ARG A 60 12.65 12.35 -5.46
C ARG A 60 11.97 11.09 -6.01
N GLN A 61 12.68 9.96 -6.01
CA GLN A 61 12.13 8.68 -6.46
C GLN A 61 10.93 8.28 -5.61
N CYS A 62 11.06 8.34 -4.28
CA CYS A 62 9.98 7.99 -3.35
C CYS A 62 8.73 8.88 -3.54
N ARG A 63 8.89 10.19 -3.75
CA ARG A 63 7.77 11.12 -4.03
C ARG A 63 7.03 10.76 -5.31
N MET A 64 7.76 10.45 -6.38
CA MET A 64 7.14 10.06 -7.65
C MET A 64 6.38 8.73 -7.49
N GLU A 65 7.00 7.71 -6.89
CA GLU A 65 6.37 6.41 -6.68
C GLU A 65 5.08 6.49 -5.86
N VAL A 66 5.11 7.21 -4.73
CA VAL A 66 3.93 7.37 -3.87
C VAL A 66 2.82 8.11 -4.63
N ALA A 67 3.15 9.18 -5.37
CA ALA A 67 2.17 9.95 -6.12
C ALA A 67 1.47 9.13 -7.22
N GLU A 68 2.23 8.31 -7.96
CA GLU A 68 1.69 7.43 -8.99
C GLU A 68 0.78 6.35 -8.40
N VAL A 69 1.20 5.72 -7.29
CA VAL A 69 0.39 4.71 -6.59
C VAL A 69 -0.91 5.29 -6.05
N GLU A 70 -0.87 6.49 -5.45
CA GLU A 70 -2.08 7.18 -5.00
C GLU A 70 -2.98 7.59 -6.15
N ALA A 71 -2.41 8.01 -7.29
CA ALA A 71 -3.18 8.29 -8.50
C ALA A 71 -3.87 7.02 -9.03
N LEU A 72 -3.19 5.87 -8.99
CA LEU A 72 -3.77 4.56 -9.34
C LEU A 72 -4.95 4.22 -8.42
N TYR A 73 -4.78 4.37 -7.11
CA TYR A 73 -5.86 4.10 -6.15
C TYR A 73 -7.07 4.99 -6.40
N ARG A 74 -6.88 6.31 -6.58
CA ARG A 74 -7.96 7.26 -6.89
C ARG A 74 -8.67 6.90 -8.21
N LYS A 75 -7.92 6.60 -9.27
CA LYS A 75 -8.47 6.25 -10.59
C LYS A 75 -9.33 4.99 -10.54
N ASN A 76 -8.97 4.02 -9.70
CA ASN A 76 -9.68 2.76 -9.54
C ASN A 76 -10.62 2.76 -8.32
N GLN A 77 -10.86 3.92 -7.68
CA GLN A 77 -11.71 4.04 -6.49
C GLN A 77 -11.36 3.02 -5.38
N ILE A 78 -10.07 2.69 -5.24
CA ILE A 78 -9.60 1.75 -4.22
C ILE A 78 -9.47 2.52 -2.90
N PRO A 79 -10.15 2.09 -1.82
CA PRO A 79 -9.96 2.69 -0.51
C PRO A 79 -8.51 2.48 -0.07
N CYS A 80 -7.88 3.53 0.46
CA CYS A 80 -6.50 3.46 0.91
C CYS A 80 -6.26 4.13 2.26
N LEU A 81 -5.23 3.68 2.97
CA LEU A 81 -4.76 4.26 4.22
C LEU A 81 -3.28 4.62 4.10
N ASN A 82 -2.93 5.82 4.54
CA ASN A 82 -1.54 6.17 4.80
C ASN A 82 -1.10 5.53 6.12
N SER A 83 -0.17 4.57 6.05
CA SER A 83 0.26 3.76 7.17
C SER A 83 1.46 4.33 7.94
N THR A 84 1.95 5.51 7.59
CA THR A 84 3.23 6.07 8.11
C THR A 84 3.33 6.09 9.62
N ASN A 85 2.23 6.46 10.29
CA ASN A 85 2.18 6.66 11.74
C ASN A 85 1.29 5.63 12.45
N TYR A 86 0.96 4.52 11.79
CA TYR A 86 0.11 3.48 12.38
C TYR A 86 0.89 2.20 12.65
N SER A 87 0.60 1.58 13.78
CA SER A 87 1.01 0.21 14.07
C SER A 87 0.29 -0.79 13.15
N VAL A 88 0.82 -2.02 13.07
CA VAL A 88 0.22 -3.09 12.27
C VAL A 88 -1.19 -3.41 12.75
N GLU A 89 -1.43 -3.36 14.06
CA GLU A 89 -2.72 -3.60 14.70
C GLU A 89 -3.75 -2.52 14.37
N GLU A 90 -3.33 -1.25 14.33
CA GLU A 90 -4.20 -0.13 13.95
C GLU A 90 -4.53 -0.16 12.46
N ILE A 91 -3.55 -0.47 11.60
CA ILE A 91 -3.77 -0.68 10.17
C ILE A 91 -4.78 -1.79 9.96
N ALA A 92 -4.57 -2.96 10.59
CA ALA A 92 -5.49 -4.09 10.47
C ALA A 92 -6.91 -3.70 10.92
N THR A 93 -7.05 -3.03 12.06
CA THR A 93 -8.34 -2.59 12.57
C THR A 93 -9.05 -1.64 11.61
N LYS A 94 -8.33 -0.66 11.04
CA LYS A 94 -8.89 0.27 10.06
C LYS A 94 -9.28 -0.41 8.75
N ILE A 95 -8.47 -1.35 8.26
CA ILE A 95 -8.81 -2.11 7.04
C ILE A 95 -10.12 -2.88 7.26
N LEU A 96 -10.27 -3.57 8.39
CA LEU A 96 -11.48 -4.34 8.69
C LEU A 96 -12.71 -3.45 8.77
N ASP A 97 -12.59 -2.29 9.42
CA ASP A 97 -13.66 -1.32 9.58
C ASP A 97 -14.10 -0.73 8.23
N ILE A 98 -13.14 -0.20 7.45
CA ILE A 98 -13.41 0.43 6.14
C ILE A 98 -13.97 -0.58 5.13
N MET A 99 -13.46 -1.81 5.14
CA MET A 99 -13.91 -2.87 4.22
C MET A 99 -15.18 -3.59 4.70
N GLY A 100 -15.73 -3.24 5.87
CA GLY A 100 -16.89 -3.90 6.46
C GLY A 100 -16.68 -5.40 6.73
N LEU A 101 -15.43 -5.80 6.99
CA LEU A 101 -15.08 -7.21 7.21
C LEU A 101 -15.39 -7.59 8.66
N ASN A 102 -16.38 -8.46 8.84
CA ASN A 102 -16.76 -8.95 10.15
C ASN A 102 -15.64 -9.74 10.82
N ARG A 103 -15.32 -9.36 12.06
CA ARG A 103 -14.46 -10.14 12.95
C ARG A 103 -15.14 -11.47 13.24
N ARG A 104 -14.63 -12.56 12.65
CA ARG A 104 -14.96 -13.91 13.13
C ARG A 104 -14.06 -14.18 14.34
N MET A 105 -14.55 -13.87 15.54
CA MET A 105 -13.99 -14.46 16.76
C MET A 105 -14.40 -15.93 16.80
N TYR A 106 -13.42 -16.82 16.90
CA TYR A 106 -13.62 -18.23 17.17
C TYR A 106 -13.16 -18.52 18.60
#